data_AF-A0A8J2ELP1-F1
#
_entry.id   AF-A0A8J2ELP1-F1
#
_cell.length_a   1.000
_cell.length_b   1.000
_cell.length_c   1.000
_cell.angle_alpha   90.00
_cell.angle_beta   90.00
_cell.angle_gamma   90.00
#
_symmetry.space_group_name_H-M   'P 1'
#
loop_
_entity.id
_entity.type
_entity.pdbx_description
1 polymer ?
#
loop_
_entity_poly.entity_id
_entity_poly.type
_entity_poly.pdbx_seq_one_letter_code
_entity_poly.pdbx_strand_id
1 'polypeptide(L)'
;MANSPLPSLTLDLQKKLTEDGVLKAQKYFIKFWASYLWEVTNTKPTKFDYHNLATSIVQAYSELKGGSNECEIVRSQLSIWIRNHRYGLKKTGSIKRDHDGNNKPPTAQTVFVENHT
;
A
#
# COMPACT_ATOMS: atom_id res chain seq x y z
N MET A 1 -4.11 18.04 -20.61
CA MET A 1 -3.28 17.22 -19.71
C MET A 1 -4.04 15.93 -19.49
N ALA A 2 -3.43 14.76 -19.74
CA ALA A 2 -4.14 13.49 -19.65
C ALA A 2 -4.39 13.14 -18.18
N ASN A 3 -5.63 13.29 -17.73
CA ASN A 3 -6.09 12.75 -16.45
C ASN A 3 -6.22 11.23 -16.62
N SER A 4 -5.23 10.48 -16.14
CA SER A 4 -5.42 9.03 -16.01
C SER A 4 -6.55 8.80 -15.00
N PRO A 5 -7.63 8.09 -15.38
CA PRO A 5 -8.76 7.89 -14.49
C PRO A 5 -8.30 7.13 -13.23
N LEU A 6 -8.78 7.58 -12.06
CA LEU A 6 -8.50 6.90 -10.80
C LEU A 6 -9.01 5.46 -10.86
N PRO A 7 -8.30 4.51 -10.23
CA PRO A 7 -8.80 3.15 -10.11
C PRO A 7 -10.11 3.11 -9.34
N SER A 8 -11.06 2.29 -9.80
CA SER A 8 -12.33 2.07 -9.11
C SER A 8 -12.10 1.54 -7.69
N LEU A 9 -12.78 2.16 -6.71
CA LEU A 9 -12.69 1.74 -5.31
C LEU A 9 -13.22 0.32 -5.12
N THR A 10 -12.58 -0.44 -4.22
CA THR A 10 -13.10 -1.73 -3.76
C THR A 10 -14.38 -1.55 -2.95
N LEU A 11 -15.20 -2.61 -2.84
CA LEU A 11 -16.45 -2.57 -2.08
C LEU A 11 -16.25 -2.11 -0.63
N ASP A 12 -15.17 -2.57 0.03
CA ASP A 12 -14.82 -2.15 1.39
C ASP A 12 -14.53 -0.65 1.48
N LEU A 13 -13.80 -0.10 0.51
CA LEU A 13 -13.50 1.33 0.48
C LEU A 13 -14.73 2.19 0.14
N GLN A 14 -15.63 1.68 -0.70
CA GLN A 14 -16.91 2.36 -0.98
C GLN A 14 -17.78 2.42 0.28
N LYS A 15 -17.83 1.32 1.04
CA LYS A 15 -18.53 1.28 2.32
C LYS A 15 -17.93 2.28 3.32
N LYS A 16 -16.60 2.29 3.46
CA LYS A 16 -15.88 3.26 4.31
C LYS A 16 -16.08 4.71 3.88
N LEU A 17 -16.12 4.96 2.57
CA LEU A 17 -16.42 6.29 2.04
C LEU A 17 -17.80 6.75 2.50
N THR A 18 -18.78 5.85 2.49
CA THR A 18 -20.17 6.13 2.86
C THR A 18 -20.34 6.29 4.37
N GLU A 19 -19.66 5.48 5.18
CA GLU A 19 -19.80 5.46 6.64
C GLU A 19 -18.97 6.55 7.34
N ASP A 20 -17.70 6.69 6.96
CA ASP A 20 -16.73 7.52 7.67
C ASP A 20 -16.34 8.80 6.91
N GLY A 21 -16.46 8.77 5.58
CA GLY A 21 -15.91 9.79 4.70
C GLY A 21 -14.42 9.61 4.42
N VAL A 22 -13.93 10.30 3.38
CA VAL A 22 -12.55 10.12 2.88
C VAL A 22 -11.49 10.58 3.87
N LEU A 23 -11.78 11.61 4.68
CA LEU A 23 -10.85 12.15 5.68
C LEU A 23 -10.63 11.19 6.85
N LYS A 24 -11.69 10.64 7.44
CA LYS A 24 -11.57 9.71 8.58
C LYS A 24 -10.94 8.39 8.17
N ALA A 25 -11.27 7.90 6.97
CA ALA A 25 -10.72 6.66 6.43
C ALA A 25 -9.48 6.87 5.54
N GLN A 26 -8.85 8.06 5.56
CA GLN A 26 -7.77 8.48 4.65
C GLN A 26 -6.64 7.46 4.54
N LYS A 27 -6.24 6.83 5.66
CA LYS A 27 -5.20 5.80 5.69
C LYS A 27 -5.48 4.63 4.74
N TYR A 28 -6.74 4.20 4.64
CA TYR A 28 -7.15 3.08 3.77
C TYR A 28 -7.11 3.49 2.30
N PHE A 29 -7.59 4.69 1.98
CA PHE A 29 -7.56 5.23 0.64
C PHE A 29 -6.12 5.47 0.13
N ILE A 30 -5.26 6.06 0.96
CA ILE A 30 -3.84 6.25 0.64
C ILE A 30 -3.16 4.91 0.38
N LYS A 31 -3.41 3.89 1.21
CA LYS A 31 -2.87 2.54 0.98
C LYS A 31 -3.32 2.01 -0.38
N PHE A 32 -4.60 2.13 -0.72
CA PHE A 32 -5.16 1.66 -1.99
C PHE A 32 -4.53 2.36 -3.20
N TRP A 33 -4.48 3.70 -3.20
CA TRP A 33 -3.88 4.44 -4.31
C TRP A 33 -2.37 4.27 -4.40
N ALA A 34 -1.67 4.14 -3.26
CA ALA A 34 -0.24 3.88 -3.25
C ALA A 34 0.10 2.47 -3.78
N SER A 35 -0.72 1.47 -3.45
CA SER A 35 -0.63 0.12 -4.04
C SER A 35 -0.86 0.14 -5.55
N TYR A 36 -1.91 0.82 -6.01
CA TYR A 36 -2.17 1.01 -7.44
C TYR A 36 -0.98 1.68 -8.15
N LEU A 37 -0.48 2.79 -7.60
CA LEU A 37 0.68 3.51 -8.15
C LEU A 37 1.92 2.62 -8.24
N TRP A 38 2.16 1.82 -7.19
CA TRP A 38 3.26 0.88 -7.13
C TRP A 38 3.18 -0.17 -8.25
N GLU A 39 1.99 -0.72 -8.49
CA GLU A 39 1.76 -1.73 -9.52
C GLU A 39 1.91 -1.16 -10.93
N VAL A 40 1.21 -0.05 -11.26
CA VAL A 40 1.21 0.51 -12.62
C VAL A 40 2.56 1.11 -13.04
N THR A 41 3.41 1.46 -12.08
CA THR A 41 4.77 1.99 -12.34
C THR A 41 5.86 0.93 -12.24
N ASN A 42 5.50 -0.37 -12.22
CA ASN A 42 6.45 -1.47 -12.06
C ASN A 42 7.39 -1.25 -10.85
N THR A 43 6.83 -0.84 -9.72
CA THR A 43 7.50 -0.57 -8.43
C THR A 43 8.46 0.63 -8.41
N LYS A 44 8.53 1.40 -9.51
CA LYS A 44 9.45 2.52 -9.71
C LYS A 44 8.72 3.83 -10.06
N PRO A 45 7.84 4.34 -9.18
CA PRO A 45 7.15 5.59 -9.41
C PRO A 45 8.12 6.79 -9.41
N THR A 46 7.98 7.65 -10.40
CA THR A 46 8.70 8.91 -10.54
C THR A 46 7.99 10.05 -9.82
N LYS A 47 8.67 11.20 -9.66
CA LYS A 47 8.06 12.41 -9.08
C LYS A 47 6.78 12.84 -9.83
N PHE A 48 6.76 12.65 -11.15
CA PHE A 48 5.62 13.01 -11.99
C PHE A 48 4.42 12.09 -11.74
N ASP A 49 4.66 10.79 -11.56
CA ASP A 49 3.58 9.83 -11.28
C ASP A 49 2.88 10.13 -9.95
N TYR A 50 3.66 10.45 -8.90
CA TYR A 50 3.10 10.90 -7.62
C TYR A 50 2.28 12.18 -7.77
N HIS A 51 2.76 13.15 -8.55
CA HIS A 51 2.07 14.41 -8.73
C HIS A 51 0.75 14.22 -9.49
N ASN A 52 0.76 13.49 -10.60
CA ASN A 52 -0.43 13.24 -11.41
C ASN A 52 -1.50 12.48 -10.63
N LEU A 53 -1.10 11.44 -9.89
CA LEU A 53 -2.04 10.68 -9.09
C LEU A 53 -2.60 11.53 -7.93
N ALA A 54 -1.75 12.28 -7.23
CA ALA A 54 -2.20 13.17 -6.15
C ALA A 54 -3.16 14.25 -6.66
N THR A 55 -2.87 14.87 -7.81
CA THR A 55 -3.77 15.82 -8.46
C THR A 55 -5.12 15.17 -8.81
N SER A 56 -5.10 13.97 -9.39
CA SER A 56 -6.33 13.25 -9.75
C SER A 56 -7.17 12.88 -8.51
N ILE A 57 -6.53 12.44 -7.43
CA ILE A 57 -7.17 12.16 -6.14
C ILE A 57 -7.85 13.42 -5.60
N VAL A 58 -7.13 14.54 -5.57
CA VAL A 58 -7.63 15.81 -5.04
C VAL A 58 -8.75 16.40 -5.89
N GLN A 59 -8.73 16.17 -7.22
CA GLN A 59 -9.84 16.55 -8.10
C GLN A 59 -11.10 15.73 -7.81
N ALA A 60 -10.98 14.45 -7.52
CA ALA A 60 -12.12 13.59 -7.17
C ALA A 60 -12.60 13.76 -5.72
N TYR A 61 -11.68 14.08 -4.81
CA TYR A 61 -11.92 14.20 -3.37
C TYR A 61 -11.33 15.52 -2.86
N SER A 62 -12.05 16.62 -3.10
CA SER A 62 -11.60 17.98 -2.76
C SER A 62 -11.35 18.20 -1.27
N GLU A 63 -11.94 17.38 -0.41
CA GLU A 63 -11.68 17.37 1.04
C GLU A 63 -10.21 17.07 1.38
N LEU A 64 -9.49 16.40 0.48
CA LEU A 64 -8.07 16.05 0.67
C LEU A 64 -7.11 17.16 0.23
N LYS A 65 -7.62 18.32 -0.22
CA LYS A 65 -6.79 19.47 -0.59
C LYS A 65 -5.95 19.94 0.59
N GLY A 66 -4.66 20.16 0.35
CA GLY A 66 -3.79 20.82 1.32
C GLY A 66 -2.30 20.78 1.02
N GLY A 67 -1.56 21.63 1.74
CA GLY A 67 -0.14 21.89 1.51
C GLY A 67 0.12 22.75 0.27
N SER A 68 1.39 22.84 -0.13
CA SER A 68 1.77 23.56 -1.36
C SER A 68 1.16 22.91 -2.61
N ASN A 69 0.73 23.69 -3.59
CA ASN A 69 0.10 23.19 -4.83
C ASN A 69 -1.14 22.29 -4.61
N GLU A 70 -1.85 22.46 -3.49
CA GLU A 70 -3.12 21.79 -3.12
C GLU A 70 -3.08 20.26 -2.97
N CYS A 71 -2.03 19.57 -3.44
CA CYS A 71 -1.93 18.11 -3.45
C CYS A 71 -0.71 17.56 -2.69
N GLU A 72 0.09 18.44 -2.06
CA GLU A 72 1.35 18.04 -1.40
C GLU A 72 1.13 17.05 -0.26
N ILE A 73 0.05 17.18 0.51
CA ILE A 73 -0.26 16.25 1.60
C ILE A 73 -0.47 14.83 1.06
N VAL A 74 -1.34 14.68 0.06
CA VAL A 74 -1.61 13.38 -0.60
C VAL A 74 -0.33 12.83 -1.23
N ARG A 75 0.41 13.66 -1.96
CA ARG A 75 1.68 13.29 -2.59
C ARG A 75 2.70 12.76 -1.57
N SER A 76 2.85 13.44 -0.45
CA SER A 76 3.73 13.05 0.65
C SER A 76 3.31 11.72 1.27
N GLN A 77 2.01 11.55 1.53
CA GLN A 77 1.45 10.31 2.08
C GLN A 77 1.68 9.10 1.16
N LEU A 78 1.45 9.24 -0.14
CA LEU A 78 1.74 8.20 -1.14
C LEU A 78 3.21 7.80 -1.13
N SER A 79 4.11 8.79 -1.15
CA SER A 79 5.56 8.60 -1.09
C SER A 79 6.01 7.88 0.19
N ILE A 80 5.48 8.30 1.35
CA ILE A 80 5.77 7.67 2.65
C ILE A 80 5.33 6.21 2.64
N TRP A 81 4.12 5.92 2.15
CA TRP A 81 3.61 4.56 2.09
C TRP A 81 4.49 3.67 1.21
N ILE A 82 4.80 4.12 -0.01
CA ILE A 82 5.62 3.36 -0.96
C ILE A 82 7.04 3.13 -0.41
N ARG A 83 7.64 4.15 0.22
CA ARG A 83 8.93 4.03 0.87
C ARG A 83 8.90 2.97 1.97
N ASN A 84 7.91 3.02 2.86
CA ASN A 84 7.76 2.06 3.96
C ASN A 84 7.47 0.64 3.44
N HIS A 85 6.65 0.51 2.40
CA HIS A 85 6.37 -0.76 1.75
C HIS A 85 7.64 -1.39 1.20
N ARG A 86 8.47 -0.61 0.49
CA ARG A 86 9.78 -1.04 -0.02
C ARG A 86 10.74 -1.47 1.10
N TYR A 87 10.78 -0.73 2.21
CA TYR A 87 11.57 -1.11 3.38
C TYR A 87 11.08 -2.43 4.01
N GLY A 88 9.76 -2.63 4.09
CA GLY A 88 9.15 -3.88 4.56
C GLY A 88 9.57 -5.08 3.71
N LEU A 89 9.52 -4.96 2.38
CA LEU A 89 9.95 -6.01 1.46
C LEU A 89 11.43 -6.37 1.63
N LYS A 90 12.30 -5.37 1.81
CA LYS A 90 13.73 -5.61 2.09
C LYS A 90 13.94 -6.36 3.40
N LYS A 91 13.19 -6.04 4.45
CA LYS A 91 13.29 -6.72 5.75
C LYS A 91 12.85 -8.19 5.66
N THR A 92 11.81 -8.48 4.88
CA THR A 92 11.31 -9.85 4.65
C THR A 92 12.23 -10.64 3.71
N GLY A 93 12.87 -10.00 2.73
CA GLY A 93 13.90 -10.63 1.89
C GLY A 93 15.24 -10.84 2.60
N SER A 94 15.53 -10.00 3.60
CA SER A 94 16.66 -10.14 4.51
C SER A 94 16.28 -10.96 5.75
N ILE A 95 15.74 -12.18 5.54
CA ILE A 95 15.68 -13.17 6.62
C ILE A 95 17.13 -13.33 7.11
N LYS A 96 17.28 -13.08 8.41
CA LYS A 96 18.53 -13.03 9.14
C LYS A 96 19.27 -14.36 8.94
N ARG A 97 20.55 -14.30 8.56
CA ARG A 97 21.46 -15.41 8.83
C ARG A 97 21.69 -15.41 10.33
N ASP A 98 21.27 -16.47 11.00
CA ASP A 98 21.59 -16.71 12.40
C ASP A 98 23.12 -16.75 12.53
N HIS A 99 23.67 -16.24 13.63
CA HIS A 99 25.11 -16.26 13.90
C HIS A 99 25.67 -17.69 14.10
N ASP A 100 24.84 -18.73 13.96
CA ASP A 100 25.20 -20.13 14.27
C ASP A 100 24.89 -21.13 13.14
N GLY A 101 24.62 -20.67 11.91
CA GLY A 101 24.72 -21.52 10.70
C GLY A 101 23.95 -22.85 10.68
N ASN A 102 22.88 -23.01 11.46
CA ASN A 102 22.12 -24.27 11.51
C ASN A 102 20.68 -24.09 11.01
N ASN A 103 20.42 -24.60 9.82
CA ASN A 103 19.09 -24.66 9.21
C ASN A 103 18.17 -25.52 10.07
N LYS A 104 17.24 -24.92 10.82
CA LYS A 104 16.12 -25.66 11.39
C LYS A 104 15.00 -25.71 10.34
N PRO A 105 14.65 -26.88 9.79
CA PRO A 105 13.50 -26.97 8.90
C PRO A 105 12.22 -26.61 9.66
N PRO A 106 11.17 -26.15 8.95
CA PRO A 106 9.89 -25.85 9.57
C PRO A 106 9.35 -27.14 10.19
N THR A 107 9.08 -27.11 11.50
CA THR A 107 8.43 -28.21 12.21
C THR A 107 7.04 -28.41 11.60
N ALA A 108 6.93 -29.35 10.67
CA ALA A 108 5.65 -29.91 10.28
C ALA A 108 5.01 -30.49 11.54
N GLN A 109 3.80 -30.04 11.86
CA GLN A 109 2.98 -30.67 12.88
C GLN A 109 2.66 -32.08 12.37
N THR A 110 3.36 -33.08 12.91
CA THR A 110 3.01 -34.49 12.70
C THR A 110 1.68 -34.74 13.40
N VAL A 111 0.62 -34.86 12.61
CA VAL A 111 -0.66 -35.40 13.05
C VAL A 111 -0.43 -36.86 13.42
N PHE A 112 -0.65 -37.20 14.68
CA PHE A 112 -0.73 -38.58 15.15
C PHE A 112 -1.89 -39.28 14.44
N VAL A 113 -1.61 -40.39 13.75
CA VAL A 113 -2.62 -41.39 13.40
C VAL A 113 -2.13 -42.69 14.03
N GLU A 114 -2.72 -43.03 15.17
CA GLU A 114 -2.68 -44.38 15.73
C GLU A 114 -3.44 -45.29 14.76
N ASN A 115 -2.81 -46.37 14.30
CA ASN A 115 -3.52 -47.48 13.69
C ASN A 115 -3.21 -48.75 14.50
N HIS A 116 -4.27 -49.24 15.16
CA HIS A 116 -4.37 -50.56 15.74
C HIS A 116 -4.30 -51.62 14.64
N THR A 117 -3.46 -52.65 14.81
CA THR A 117 -3.84 -54.06 14.65
C THR A 117 -2.89 -54.93 15.45
#